data_AF-A0A4S2MNT2-F1
#
_entry.id   AF-A0A4S2MNT2-F1
#
_cell.length_a   1.000
_cell.length_b   1.000
_cell.length_c   1.000
_cell.angle_alpha   90.00
_cell.angle_beta   90.00
_cell.angle_gamma   90.00
#
_symmetry.space_group_name_H-M   'P 1'
#
loop_
_entity.id
_entity.type
_entity.pdbx_description
1 polymer ?
#
loop_
_entity_poly.entity_id
_entity_poly.type
_entity_poly.pdbx_seq_one_letter_code
_entity_poly.pdbx_strand_id
1 'polypeptide(L)'
;MSEPPKMSATERLWRPFLFTILTISGAMYYGYTYKSPTQQERWFPTVPQSFATVASIIAVNTAVFLAWRTPLPLTWRILNRYFISVPALPYSGSILGAVFSHQTFSHLAMNSIALYIFGTTVCEQLGPGWFLALYISGGAASSFGSLAFHVLRKNFATTSLGASGAIAALMGTYCVVNPEKELMFVLLPFLVLKAKYFAMGMAALETTGILCGWRVFDHVAHLGGLAWGTAFAVWLKKEMERRRQERRKRLLSVGFR
;
A
#
# COMPACT_ATOMS: atom_id res chain seq x y z
N MET A 1 2.03 31.23 -8.59
CA MET A 1 2.22 30.36 -7.42
C MET A 1 2.99 31.17 -6.39
N SER A 2 2.48 31.28 -5.16
CA SER A 2 3.22 31.89 -4.05
C SER A 2 4.43 31.02 -3.70
N GLU A 3 5.51 31.64 -3.21
CA GLU A 3 6.66 30.89 -2.72
C GLU A 3 6.24 29.90 -1.62
N PRO A 4 6.85 28.69 -1.57
CA PRO A 4 6.57 27.75 -0.49
C PRO A 4 6.98 28.36 0.86
N PRO A 5 6.28 28.03 1.96
CA PRO A 5 6.65 28.51 3.30
C PRO A 5 8.11 28.21 3.62
N LYS A 6 8.82 29.16 4.26
CA LYS A 6 10.19 28.93 4.73
C LYS A 6 10.16 27.92 5.88
N MET A 7 10.49 26.66 5.58
CA MET A 7 10.55 25.55 6.52
C MET A 7 11.73 24.64 6.15
N SER A 8 12.49 24.23 7.16
CA SER A 8 13.54 23.22 7.06
C SER A 8 12.98 21.84 6.70
N ALA A 9 13.85 20.93 6.24
CA ALA A 9 13.47 19.55 5.97
C ALA A 9 12.93 18.85 7.24
N THR A 10 13.53 19.09 8.39
CA THR A 10 13.10 18.50 9.67
C THR A 10 11.69 18.93 10.05
N GLU A 11 11.36 20.23 9.92
CA GLU A 11 10.02 20.75 10.22
C GLU A 11 8.95 20.14 9.31
N ARG A 12 9.31 19.83 8.06
CA ARG A 12 8.43 19.17 7.08
C ARG A 12 8.25 17.68 7.39
N LEU A 13 9.27 17.00 7.89
CA LEU A 13 9.30 15.53 7.91
C LEU A 13 9.01 14.89 9.26
N TRP A 14 9.29 15.54 10.39
CA TRP A 14 9.20 14.84 11.69
C TRP A 14 7.77 14.42 12.07
N ARG A 15 6.76 15.26 11.82
CA ARG A 15 5.35 14.92 12.13
C ARG A 15 4.81 13.84 11.18
N PRO A 16 5.02 13.90 9.85
CA PRO A 16 4.67 12.79 8.98
C PRO A 16 5.43 11.50 9.31
N PHE A 17 6.69 11.59 9.71
CA PHE A 17 7.49 10.43 10.12
C PHE A 17 6.87 9.72 11.33
N LEU A 18 6.58 10.45 12.42
CA LEU A 18 5.94 9.84 13.59
C LEU A 18 4.57 9.24 13.27
N PHE A 19 3.77 9.93 12.45
CA PHE A 19 2.49 9.39 12.01
C PHE A 19 2.66 8.11 11.19
N THR A 20 3.70 8.03 10.37
CA THR A 20 4.04 6.82 9.58
C THR A 20 4.40 5.66 10.51
N ILE A 21 5.26 5.88 11.51
CA ILE A 21 5.64 4.84 12.49
C ILE A 21 4.42 4.36 13.27
N LEU A 22 3.55 5.28 13.71
CA LEU A 22 2.31 4.95 14.42
C LEU A 22 1.36 4.12 13.53
N THR A 23 1.19 4.53 12.27
CA THR A 23 0.33 3.85 11.30
C THR A 23 0.84 2.44 11.02
N ILE A 24 2.14 2.28 10.77
CA ILE A 24 2.76 0.97 10.58
C ILE A 24 2.60 0.12 11.83
N SER A 25 2.92 0.62 13.01
CA SER A 25 2.82 -0.14 14.26
C SER A 25 1.39 -0.59 14.55
N GLY A 26 0.41 0.30 14.34
CA GLY A 26 -1.01 -0.02 14.48
C GLY A 26 -1.48 -1.06 13.46
N ALA A 27 -1.03 -0.96 12.21
CA ALA A 27 -1.32 -1.95 11.17
C ALA A 27 -0.73 -3.32 11.52
N MET A 28 0.51 -3.38 12.00
CA MET A 28 1.17 -4.61 12.44
C MET A 28 0.47 -5.23 13.65
N TYR A 29 0.09 -4.41 14.63
CA TYR A 29 -0.67 -4.85 15.80
C TYR A 29 -2.04 -5.40 15.40
N TYR A 30 -2.74 -4.74 14.49
CA TYR A 30 -3.99 -5.24 13.92
C TYR A 30 -3.78 -6.60 13.25
N GLY A 31 -2.81 -6.73 12.34
CA GLY A 31 -2.51 -8.00 11.67
C GLY A 31 -2.18 -9.13 12.65
N TYR A 32 -1.48 -8.80 13.75
CA TYR A 32 -1.13 -9.76 14.79
C TYR A 32 -2.32 -10.23 15.62
N THR A 33 -3.25 -9.32 15.94
CA THR A 33 -4.38 -9.58 16.85
C THR A 33 -5.67 -9.98 16.13
N TYR A 34 -5.74 -9.77 14.82
CA TYR A 34 -6.90 -10.04 14.01
C TYR A 34 -7.31 -11.52 14.06
N LYS A 35 -8.59 -11.76 14.31
CA LYS A 35 -9.24 -13.06 14.21
C LYS A 35 -10.26 -13.00 13.08
N SER A 36 -10.11 -13.86 12.08
CA SER A 36 -11.07 -13.92 10.99
C SER A 36 -12.44 -14.39 11.51
N PRO A 37 -13.55 -13.71 11.15
CA PRO A 37 -14.88 -14.20 11.42
C PRO A 37 -15.13 -15.54 10.72
N THR A 38 -15.83 -16.42 11.42
CA THR A 38 -16.44 -17.62 10.84
C THR A 38 -17.43 -17.21 9.74
N GLN A 39 -17.81 -18.15 8.88
CA GLN A 39 -18.70 -17.85 7.75
C GLN A 39 -20.06 -17.28 8.20
N GLN A 40 -20.59 -17.77 9.32
CA GLN A 40 -21.90 -17.37 9.87
C GLN A 40 -21.89 -15.96 10.49
N GLU A 41 -20.73 -15.49 10.95
CA GLU A 41 -20.56 -14.16 11.54
C GLU A 41 -20.43 -13.06 10.45
N ARG A 42 -20.32 -13.43 9.17
CA ARG A 42 -20.14 -12.48 8.07
C ARG A 42 -21.50 -11.95 7.59
N TRP A 43 -21.54 -10.66 7.25
CA TRP A 43 -22.71 -10.05 6.62
C TRP A 43 -23.02 -10.64 5.25
N PHE A 44 -21.98 -11.09 4.52
CA PHE A 44 -22.09 -11.79 3.24
C PHE A 44 -21.42 -13.17 3.30
N PRO A 45 -22.09 -14.19 3.88
CA PRO A 45 -21.50 -15.52 4.12
C PRO A 45 -21.04 -16.26 2.87
N THR A 46 -21.69 -16.03 1.74
CA THR A 46 -21.41 -16.70 0.46
C THR A 46 -20.27 -16.05 -0.33
N VAL A 47 -19.86 -14.85 0.07
CA VAL A 47 -18.82 -14.09 -0.64
C VAL A 47 -17.45 -14.44 -0.06
N PRO A 48 -16.44 -14.75 -0.90
CA PRO A 48 -15.07 -14.94 -0.43
C PRO A 48 -14.59 -13.72 0.36
N GLN A 49 -13.98 -13.98 1.53
CA GLN A 49 -13.56 -12.89 2.42
C GLN A 49 -12.49 -12.00 1.80
N SER A 50 -11.64 -12.57 0.94
CA SER A 50 -10.65 -11.86 0.13
C SER A 50 -11.31 -10.84 -0.80
N PHE A 51 -12.30 -11.29 -1.57
CA PHE A 51 -13.08 -10.44 -2.45
C PHE A 51 -13.78 -9.33 -1.67
N ALA A 52 -14.49 -9.66 -0.58
CA ALA A 52 -15.18 -8.67 0.24
C ALA A 52 -14.22 -7.59 0.75
N THR A 53 -13.04 -7.98 1.25
CA THR A 53 -12.03 -7.05 1.79
C THR A 53 -11.50 -6.11 0.70
N VAL A 54 -11.16 -6.65 -0.47
CA VAL A 54 -10.66 -5.88 -1.61
C VAL A 54 -11.74 -4.95 -2.18
N ALA A 55 -12.97 -5.47 -2.32
CA ALA A 55 -14.12 -4.69 -2.78
C ALA A 55 -14.43 -3.54 -1.82
N SER A 56 -14.29 -3.73 -0.50
CA SER A 56 -14.44 -2.65 0.48
C SER A 56 -13.41 -1.54 0.27
N ILE A 57 -12.14 -1.86 -0.01
CA ILE A 57 -11.12 -0.84 -0.30
C ILE A 57 -11.45 -0.10 -1.60
N ILE A 58 -11.85 -0.82 -2.64
CA ILE A 58 -12.28 -0.21 -3.92
C ILE A 58 -13.50 0.71 -3.71
N ALA A 59 -14.46 0.29 -2.87
CA ALA A 59 -15.62 1.10 -2.52
C ALA A 59 -15.23 2.37 -1.78
N VAL A 60 -14.29 2.31 -0.83
CA VAL A 60 -13.74 3.49 -0.15
C VAL A 60 -13.05 4.44 -1.15
N ASN A 61 -12.19 3.92 -2.03
CA ASN A 61 -11.53 4.74 -3.05
C ASN A 61 -12.56 5.41 -3.99
N THR A 62 -13.60 4.67 -4.36
CA THR A 62 -14.70 5.19 -5.19
C THR A 62 -15.47 6.29 -4.46
N ALA A 63 -15.77 6.11 -3.17
CA ALA A 63 -16.44 7.11 -2.36
C ALA A 63 -15.62 8.40 -2.24
N VAL A 64 -14.30 8.29 -2.02
CA VAL A 64 -13.38 9.45 -1.99
C VAL A 64 -13.31 10.12 -3.36
N PHE A 65 -13.24 9.35 -4.45
CA PHE A 65 -13.30 9.89 -5.81
C PHE A 65 -14.60 10.67 -6.07
N LEU A 66 -15.75 10.14 -5.65
CA LEU A 66 -17.03 10.83 -5.77
C LEU A 66 -17.08 12.09 -4.88
N ALA A 67 -16.45 12.07 -3.71
CA ALA A 67 -16.31 13.25 -2.85
C ALA A 67 -15.48 14.36 -3.52
N TRP A 68 -14.51 14.03 -4.38
CA TRP A 68 -13.84 15.02 -5.23
C TRP A 68 -14.76 15.62 -6.30
N ARG A 69 -15.84 14.93 -6.69
CA ARG A 69 -16.82 15.39 -7.68
C ARG A 69 -17.97 16.19 -7.08
N THR A 70 -18.14 16.15 -5.76
CA THR A 70 -19.15 16.91 -5.02
C THR A 70 -18.47 18.05 -4.23
N PRO A 71 -18.38 19.27 -4.80
CA PRO A 71 -17.60 20.36 -4.22
C PRO A 71 -18.33 21.05 -3.06
N LEU A 72 -18.66 20.29 -2.00
CA LEU A 72 -19.10 20.88 -0.74
C LEU A 72 -17.90 21.57 -0.07
N PRO A 73 -18.07 22.77 0.52
CA PRO A 73 -16.95 23.50 1.13
C PRO A 73 -16.17 22.69 2.17
N LEU A 74 -16.85 21.81 2.90
CA LEU A 74 -16.23 20.94 3.89
C LEU A 74 -15.39 19.81 3.25
N THR A 75 -15.93 19.11 2.25
CA THR A 75 -15.22 18.00 1.57
C THR A 75 -13.99 18.54 0.86
N TRP A 76 -14.11 19.66 0.15
CA TRP A 76 -12.99 20.30 -0.53
C TRP A 76 -11.81 20.60 0.40
N ARG A 77 -12.08 21.20 1.57
CA ARG A 77 -11.05 21.55 2.56
C ARG A 77 -10.37 20.32 3.15
N ILE A 78 -11.15 19.28 3.46
CA ILE A 78 -10.63 18.03 4.03
C ILE A 78 -9.77 17.29 2.99
N LEU A 79 -10.27 17.15 1.78
CA LEU A 79 -9.61 16.41 0.71
C LEU A 79 -8.29 17.06 0.29
N ASN A 80 -8.26 18.39 0.11
CA ASN A 80 -7.01 19.09 -0.22
C ASN A 80 -5.96 18.99 0.91
N ARG A 81 -6.40 18.91 2.18
CA ARG A 81 -5.49 18.87 3.33
C ARG A 81 -4.96 17.48 3.63
N TYR A 82 -5.79 16.44 3.49
CA TYR A 82 -5.49 15.09 3.98
C TYR A 82 -5.51 14.02 2.90
N PHE A 83 -5.96 14.31 1.67
CA PHE A 83 -6.04 13.34 0.57
C PHE A 83 -5.12 13.72 -0.61
N ILE A 84 -4.23 14.69 -0.41
CA ILE A 84 -3.14 15.03 -1.32
C ILE A 84 -1.86 15.19 -0.48
N SER A 85 -0.79 14.51 -0.88
CA SER A 85 0.54 14.73 -0.31
C SER A 85 1.24 15.86 -1.05
N VAL A 86 1.59 16.93 -0.34
CA VAL A 86 2.25 18.12 -0.88
C VAL A 86 3.54 18.38 -0.10
N PRO A 87 4.74 18.22 -0.69
CA PRO A 87 6.01 18.46 0.00
C PRO A 87 6.19 19.91 0.48
N ALA A 88 5.52 20.87 -0.17
CA ALA A 88 5.52 22.29 0.20
C ALA A 88 4.83 22.58 1.53
N LEU A 89 3.86 21.76 1.96
CA LEU A 89 3.20 21.90 3.26
C LEU A 89 2.60 20.54 3.65
N PRO A 90 3.43 19.61 4.14
CA PRO A 90 2.96 18.25 4.41
C PRO A 90 2.10 18.20 5.66
N TYR A 91 0.99 17.48 5.57
CA TYR A 91 0.13 17.16 6.70
C TYR A 91 0.27 15.68 7.06
N SER A 92 0.39 15.35 8.34
CA SER A 92 0.56 13.96 8.76
C SER A 92 -0.53 13.02 8.23
N GLY A 93 -1.80 13.47 8.24
CA GLY A 93 -2.92 12.68 7.72
C GLY A 93 -2.84 12.37 6.22
N SER A 94 -2.10 13.18 5.43
CA SER A 94 -1.93 12.93 4.01
C SER A 94 -1.08 11.70 3.70
N ILE A 95 -0.31 11.19 4.67
CA ILE A 95 0.43 9.93 4.51
C ILE A 95 -0.52 8.75 4.23
N LEU A 96 -1.69 8.74 4.87
CA LEU A 96 -2.67 7.67 4.69
C LEU A 96 -3.82 8.09 3.78
N GLY A 97 -4.37 9.30 3.95
CA GLY A 97 -5.51 9.72 3.13
C GLY A 97 -5.19 9.80 1.64
N ALA A 98 -3.95 10.16 1.26
CA ALA A 98 -3.53 10.17 -0.14
C ALA A 98 -3.60 8.77 -0.78
N VAL A 99 -3.42 7.69 -0.02
CA VAL A 99 -3.51 6.30 -0.51
C VAL A 99 -4.91 5.96 -1.03
N PHE A 100 -5.95 6.61 -0.48
CA PHE A 100 -7.35 6.37 -0.85
C PHE A 100 -7.91 7.41 -1.83
N SER A 101 -7.05 8.26 -2.40
CA SER A 101 -7.45 9.42 -3.18
C SER A 101 -7.11 9.26 -4.66
N HIS A 102 -8.09 9.55 -5.52
CA HIS A 102 -7.94 9.60 -6.97
C HIS A 102 -8.72 10.79 -7.51
N GLN A 103 -8.14 11.54 -8.45
CA GLN A 103 -8.80 12.70 -9.06
C GLN A 103 -9.32 12.42 -10.47
N THR A 104 -8.70 11.49 -11.21
CA THR A 104 -9.13 11.08 -12.56
C THR A 104 -9.72 9.68 -12.56
N PHE A 105 -10.69 9.44 -13.44
CA PHE A 105 -11.36 8.14 -13.54
C PHE A 105 -10.38 7.04 -13.96
N SER A 106 -9.51 7.31 -14.94
CA SER A 106 -8.49 6.37 -15.40
C SER A 106 -7.55 5.94 -14.27
N HIS A 107 -7.13 6.89 -13.42
CA HIS A 107 -6.26 6.59 -12.29
C HIS A 107 -6.97 5.72 -11.24
N LEU A 108 -8.24 5.99 -10.94
CA LEU A 108 -9.05 5.11 -10.08
C LEU A 108 -9.20 3.71 -10.71
N ALA A 109 -9.58 3.64 -11.98
CA ALA A 109 -9.85 2.37 -12.67
C ALA A 109 -8.61 1.47 -12.72
N MET A 110 -7.46 2.01 -13.11
CA MET A 110 -6.20 1.25 -13.15
C MET A 110 -5.78 0.73 -11.77
N ASN A 111 -5.90 1.55 -10.73
CA ASN A 111 -5.61 1.09 -9.36
C ASN A 111 -6.62 0.04 -8.89
N SER A 112 -7.91 0.21 -9.15
CA SER A 112 -8.93 -0.77 -8.75
C SER A 112 -8.74 -2.11 -9.45
N ILE A 113 -8.38 -2.12 -10.73
CA ILE A 113 -8.06 -3.35 -11.47
C ILE A 113 -6.81 -4.02 -10.89
N ALA A 114 -5.73 -3.27 -10.69
CA ALA A 114 -4.50 -3.82 -10.11
C ALA A 114 -4.71 -4.33 -8.67
N LEU A 115 -5.46 -3.59 -7.86
CA LEU A 115 -5.83 -3.99 -6.50
C LEU A 115 -6.71 -5.25 -6.52
N TYR A 116 -7.63 -5.39 -7.47
CA TYR A 116 -8.41 -6.61 -7.62
C TYR A 116 -7.51 -7.81 -7.97
N ILE A 117 -6.67 -7.68 -8.99
CA ILE A 117 -5.80 -8.77 -9.49
C ILE A 117 -4.83 -9.25 -8.41
N PHE A 118 -4.04 -8.34 -7.84
CA PHE A 118 -3.03 -8.71 -6.85
C PHE A 118 -3.63 -8.87 -5.46
N GLY A 119 -4.55 -8.00 -5.07
CA GLY A 119 -5.05 -7.93 -3.71
C GLY A 119 -5.90 -9.13 -3.32
N THR A 120 -6.73 -9.66 -4.21
CA THR A 120 -7.53 -10.86 -3.90
C THR A 120 -6.63 -12.05 -3.62
N THR A 121 -5.66 -12.33 -4.50
CA THR A 121 -4.72 -13.44 -4.34
C THR A 121 -3.86 -13.28 -3.07
N VAL A 122 -3.29 -12.08 -2.83
CA VAL A 122 -2.49 -11.84 -1.62
C VAL A 122 -3.36 -11.97 -0.36
N CYS A 123 -4.59 -11.50 -0.39
CA CYS A 123 -5.52 -11.63 0.73
C CYS A 123 -5.90 -13.09 1.02
N GLU A 124 -6.05 -13.93 0.00
CA GLU A 124 -6.27 -15.37 0.17
C GLU A 124 -5.07 -16.06 0.81
N GLN A 125 -3.87 -15.64 0.44
CA GLN A 125 -2.63 -16.26 0.90
C GLN A 125 -2.23 -15.84 2.32
N LEU A 126 -2.45 -14.57 2.68
CA LEU A 126 -2.06 -14.04 3.99
C LEU A 126 -3.22 -14.00 4.99
N GLY A 127 -4.45 -14.05 4.50
CA GLY A 127 -5.64 -13.71 5.28
C GLY A 127 -5.86 -12.20 5.38
N PRO A 128 -7.11 -11.76 5.68
CA PRO A 128 -7.51 -10.35 5.62
C PRO A 128 -6.81 -9.47 6.66
N GLY A 129 -6.49 -10.00 7.84
CA GLY A 129 -5.77 -9.25 8.88
C GLY A 129 -4.39 -8.80 8.39
N TRP A 130 -3.57 -9.73 7.94
CA TRP A 130 -2.23 -9.42 7.40
C TRP A 130 -2.28 -8.68 6.07
N PHE A 131 -3.29 -8.95 5.24
CA PHE A 131 -3.51 -8.18 4.01
C PHE A 131 -3.78 -6.70 4.29
N LEU A 132 -4.69 -6.38 5.22
CA LEU A 132 -4.95 -4.99 5.62
C LEU A 132 -3.73 -4.36 6.28
N ALA A 133 -3.01 -5.12 7.12
CA ALA A 133 -1.77 -4.66 7.72
C ALA A 133 -0.73 -4.26 6.65
N LEU A 134 -0.55 -5.11 5.63
CA LEU A 134 0.33 -4.87 4.50
C LEU A 134 -0.13 -3.66 3.66
N TYR A 135 -1.41 -3.57 3.31
CA TYR A 135 -1.94 -2.48 2.49
C TYR A 135 -1.76 -1.12 3.17
N ILE A 136 -2.11 -1.03 4.46
CA ILE A 136 -2.00 0.22 5.24
C ILE A 136 -0.53 0.58 5.51
N SER A 137 0.29 -0.38 5.97
CA SER A 137 1.71 -0.11 6.25
C SER A 137 2.50 0.21 4.98
N GLY A 138 2.27 -0.50 3.88
CA GLY A 138 2.91 -0.26 2.60
C GLY A 138 2.50 1.06 1.96
N GLY A 139 1.22 1.42 2.05
CA GLY A 139 0.73 2.74 1.66
C GLY A 139 1.39 3.87 2.46
N ALA A 140 1.45 3.74 3.79
CA ALA A 140 2.09 4.73 4.65
C ALA A 140 3.59 4.86 4.38
N ALA A 141 4.31 3.74 4.25
CA ALA A 141 5.74 3.71 3.99
C ALA A 141 6.10 4.31 2.62
N SER A 142 5.35 3.97 1.57
CA SER A 142 5.54 4.53 0.22
C SER A 142 5.24 6.04 0.17
N SER A 143 4.12 6.48 0.74
CA SER A 143 3.76 7.90 0.84
C SER A 143 4.82 8.72 1.58
N PHE A 144 5.33 8.20 2.71
CA PHE A 144 6.39 8.87 3.46
C PHE A 144 7.72 8.89 2.70
N GLY A 145 8.09 7.78 2.04
CA GLY A 145 9.30 7.69 1.23
C GLY A 145 9.31 8.72 0.09
N SER A 146 8.19 8.83 -0.64
CA SER A 146 8.01 9.85 -1.68
C SER A 146 8.09 11.27 -1.12
N LEU A 147 7.38 11.55 -0.01
CA LEU A 147 7.43 12.85 0.65
C LEU A 147 8.86 13.23 1.06
N ALA A 148 9.56 12.32 1.74
CA ALA A 148 10.95 12.54 2.19
C ALA A 148 11.88 12.82 1.01
N PHE A 149 11.79 12.02 -0.06
CA PHE A 149 12.58 12.22 -1.27
C PHE A 149 12.36 13.61 -1.87
N HIS A 150 11.12 14.04 -2.05
CA HIS A 150 10.82 15.33 -2.64
C HIS A 150 11.21 16.52 -1.76
N VAL A 151 11.03 16.42 -0.44
CA VAL A 151 11.49 17.44 0.51
C VAL A 151 13.02 17.59 0.47
N LEU A 152 13.75 16.47 0.50
CA LEU A 152 15.23 16.48 0.48
C LEU A 152 15.78 17.01 -0.86
N ARG A 153 15.08 16.75 -1.96
CA ARG A 153 15.41 17.29 -3.30
C ARG A 153 14.92 18.73 -3.52
N LYS A 154 14.29 19.36 -2.53
CA LYS A 154 13.67 20.69 -2.63
C LYS A 154 12.66 20.81 -3.79
N ASN A 155 12.01 19.70 -4.16
CA ASN A 155 10.96 19.69 -5.18
C ASN A 155 9.59 19.89 -4.51
N PHE A 156 9.14 21.14 -4.44
CA PHE A 156 7.91 21.52 -3.74
C PHE A 156 6.70 21.71 -4.65
N ALA A 157 6.88 21.65 -5.98
CA ALA A 157 5.81 21.83 -6.95
C ALA A 157 5.06 20.52 -7.29
N THR A 158 5.49 19.39 -6.71
CA THR A 158 4.88 18.09 -6.94
C THR A 158 3.75 17.82 -5.94
N THR A 159 2.80 16.98 -6.35
CA THR A 159 1.73 16.46 -5.51
C THR A 159 1.59 14.97 -5.76
N SER A 160 1.33 14.19 -4.71
CA SER A 160 1.15 12.74 -4.83
C SER A 160 -0.15 12.28 -4.15
N LEU A 161 -0.88 11.40 -4.83
CA LEU A 161 -2.10 10.74 -4.38
C LEU A 161 -2.28 9.46 -5.20
N GLY A 162 -2.93 8.46 -4.62
CA GLY A 162 -3.24 7.18 -5.27
C GLY A 162 -2.85 5.97 -4.43
N ALA A 163 -3.55 4.86 -4.68
CA ALA A 163 -3.30 3.57 -4.03
C ALA A 163 -2.05 2.85 -4.54
N SER A 164 -1.38 3.37 -5.57
CA SER A 164 -0.36 2.63 -6.33
C SER A 164 0.86 2.23 -5.49
N GLY A 165 1.27 3.03 -4.50
CA GLY A 165 2.33 2.65 -3.56
C GLY A 165 1.93 1.45 -2.67
N ALA A 166 0.69 1.39 -2.19
CA ALA A 166 0.16 0.25 -1.45
C ALA A 166 0.03 -0.99 -2.36
N ILE A 167 -0.41 -0.80 -3.60
CA ILE A 167 -0.50 -1.88 -4.60
C ILE A 167 0.90 -2.40 -4.97
N ALA A 168 1.92 -1.54 -5.07
CA ALA A 168 3.29 -1.96 -5.28
C ALA A 168 3.79 -2.84 -4.12
N ALA A 169 3.37 -2.56 -2.88
CA ALA A 169 3.63 -3.45 -1.74
C ALA A 169 2.91 -4.81 -1.86
N LEU A 170 1.68 -4.83 -2.39
CA LEU A 170 0.99 -6.08 -2.72
C LEU A 170 1.74 -6.85 -3.82
N MET A 171 2.22 -6.18 -4.87
CA MET A 171 3.01 -6.79 -5.94
C MET A 171 4.32 -7.38 -5.42
N GLY A 172 5.07 -6.65 -4.59
CA GLY A 172 6.30 -7.15 -3.97
C GLY A 172 6.05 -8.39 -3.12
N THR A 173 4.98 -8.36 -2.32
CA THR A 173 4.53 -9.52 -1.53
C THR A 173 4.16 -10.70 -2.43
N TYR A 174 3.37 -10.45 -3.47
CA TYR A 174 2.95 -11.48 -4.42
C TYR A 174 4.16 -12.19 -5.03
N CYS A 175 5.19 -11.45 -5.43
CA CYS A 175 6.39 -12.00 -6.05
C CYS A 175 7.21 -12.86 -5.08
N VAL A 176 7.26 -12.50 -3.79
CA VAL A 176 7.92 -13.31 -2.75
C VAL A 176 7.12 -14.57 -2.43
N VAL A 177 5.78 -14.50 -2.44
CA VAL A 177 4.92 -15.63 -2.11
C VAL A 177 4.77 -16.60 -3.29
N ASN A 178 4.80 -16.08 -4.53
CA ASN A 178 4.53 -16.83 -5.76
C ASN A 178 5.67 -16.71 -6.80
N PRO A 179 6.94 -16.94 -6.45
CA PRO A 179 8.07 -16.59 -7.32
C PRO A 179 8.07 -17.28 -8.69
N GLU A 180 7.51 -18.49 -8.76
CA GLU A 180 7.44 -19.30 -9.99
C GLU A 180 6.11 -19.14 -10.75
N LYS A 181 5.11 -18.43 -10.21
CA LYS A 181 3.87 -18.18 -10.94
C LYS A 181 4.13 -17.23 -12.10
N GLU A 182 3.53 -17.55 -13.23
CA GLU A 182 3.55 -16.72 -14.44
C GLU A 182 2.48 -15.65 -14.36
N LEU A 183 2.87 -14.42 -14.67
CA LEU A 183 2.01 -13.27 -14.80
C LEU A 183 1.80 -13.01 -16.29
N MET A 184 0.54 -13.02 -16.71
CA MET A 184 0.12 -12.59 -18.04
C MET A 184 -0.42 -11.17 -17.95
N PHE A 185 0.07 -10.28 -18.80
CA PHE A 185 -0.36 -8.88 -18.81
C PHE A 185 -1.58 -8.72 -19.71
N VAL A 186 -2.67 -8.19 -19.18
CA VAL A 186 -3.93 -7.99 -19.92
C VAL A 186 -3.72 -7.18 -21.21
N LEU A 187 -2.84 -6.18 -21.17
CA LEU A 187 -2.53 -5.30 -22.32
C LEU A 187 -1.42 -5.84 -23.23
N LEU A 188 -0.62 -6.81 -22.75
CA LEU A 188 0.47 -7.43 -23.48
C LEU A 188 0.37 -8.95 -23.30
N PRO A 189 -0.66 -9.62 -23.86
CA PRO A 189 -0.94 -11.02 -23.57
C PRO A 189 0.15 -11.99 -24.05
N PHE A 190 1.01 -11.54 -24.96
CA PHE A 190 2.20 -12.26 -25.43
C PHE A 190 3.39 -12.17 -24.46
N LEU A 191 3.35 -11.23 -23.51
CA LEU A 191 4.37 -11.11 -22.47
C LEU A 191 3.94 -11.95 -21.26
N VAL A 192 4.70 -13.01 -21.00
CA VAL A 192 4.54 -13.87 -19.83
C VAL A 192 5.83 -13.82 -19.04
N LEU A 193 5.75 -13.38 -17.78
CA LEU A 193 6.92 -13.28 -16.90
C LEU A 193 6.65 -13.98 -15.59
N LYS A 194 7.62 -14.75 -15.10
CA LYS A 194 7.57 -15.26 -13.72
C LYS A 194 7.57 -14.09 -12.74
N ALA A 195 6.81 -14.20 -11.66
CA ALA A 195 6.64 -13.13 -10.69
C ALA A 195 7.98 -12.62 -10.12
N LYS A 196 8.96 -13.51 -9.90
CA LYS A 196 10.30 -13.10 -9.44
C LYS A 196 11.00 -12.13 -10.41
N TYR A 197 10.85 -12.33 -11.72
CA TYR A 197 11.41 -11.44 -12.72
C TYR A 197 10.58 -10.16 -12.89
N PHE A 198 9.25 -10.25 -12.69
CA PHE A 198 8.38 -9.08 -12.69
C PHE A 198 8.78 -8.06 -11.61
N ALA A 199 9.07 -8.51 -10.38
CA ALA A 199 9.54 -7.61 -9.31
C ALA A 199 10.85 -6.89 -9.70
N MET A 200 11.82 -7.62 -10.27
CA MET A 200 13.08 -7.04 -10.74
C MET A 200 12.86 -6.04 -11.87
N GLY A 201 12.02 -6.39 -12.85
CA GLY A 201 11.68 -5.51 -13.97
C GLY A 201 10.98 -4.24 -13.52
N MET A 202 10.02 -4.34 -12.59
CA MET A 202 9.37 -3.17 -11.97
C MET A 202 10.40 -2.30 -11.24
N ALA A 203 11.24 -2.89 -10.39
CA ALA A 203 12.27 -2.12 -9.68
C ALA A 203 13.21 -1.37 -10.64
N ALA A 204 13.62 -2.02 -11.74
CA ALA A 204 14.46 -1.40 -12.76
C ALA A 204 13.74 -0.26 -13.52
N LEU A 205 12.47 -0.46 -13.88
CA LEU A 205 11.66 0.55 -14.56
C LEU A 205 11.43 1.78 -13.67
N GLU A 206 11.05 1.58 -12.41
CA GLU A 206 10.81 2.67 -11.46
C GLU A 206 12.11 3.43 -11.18
N THR A 207 13.23 2.72 -11.01
CA THR A 207 14.56 3.35 -10.85
C THR A 207 14.94 4.17 -12.08
N THR A 208 14.70 3.65 -13.28
CA THR A 208 14.92 4.37 -14.54
C THR A 208 14.05 5.62 -14.62
N GLY A 209 12.76 5.53 -14.24
CA GLY A 209 11.86 6.68 -14.17
C GLY A 209 12.36 7.78 -13.24
N ILE A 210 12.92 7.41 -12.08
CA ILE A 210 13.55 8.36 -11.14
C ILE A 210 14.78 9.03 -11.77
N LEU A 211 15.68 8.25 -12.37
CA LEU A 211 16.92 8.75 -12.96
C LEU A 211 16.69 9.62 -14.20
N CYS A 212 15.73 9.25 -15.04
CA CYS A 212 15.34 10.00 -16.24
C CYS A 212 14.35 11.15 -15.96
N GLY A 213 13.87 11.29 -14.71
CA GLY A 213 12.99 12.39 -14.31
C GLY A 213 11.58 12.33 -14.89
N TRP A 214 11.06 11.12 -15.16
CA TRP A 214 9.68 10.94 -15.60
C TRP A 214 8.69 11.43 -14.52
N ARG A 215 7.62 12.09 -14.95
CA ARG A 215 6.66 12.78 -14.05
C ARG A 215 5.25 12.22 -14.09
N VAL A 216 5.03 11.19 -14.91
CA VAL A 216 3.68 10.61 -15.11
C VAL A 216 3.24 9.84 -13.86
N PHE A 217 4.17 9.21 -13.15
CA PHE A 217 3.91 8.40 -11.96
C PHE A 217 4.82 8.78 -10.79
N ASP A 218 4.38 8.48 -9.57
CA ASP A 218 5.21 8.60 -8.38
C ASP A 218 6.14 7.38 -8.26
N HIS A 219 7.20 7.40 -9.05
CA HIS A 219 8.17 6.31 -9.15
C HIS A 219 8.83 5.97 -7.81
N VAL A 220 9.00 6.97 -6.94
CA VAL A 220 9.59 6.78 -5.60
C VAL A 220 8.61 6.06 -4.68
N ALA A 221 7.33 6.44 -4.69
CA ALA A 221 6.30 5.73 -3.94
C ALA A 221 6.19 4.27 -4.41
N HIS A 222 6.22 4.01 -5.72
CA HIS A 222 6.15 2.65 -6.25
C HIS A 222 7.34 1.80 -5.82
N LEU A 223 8.57 2.31 -5.96
CA LEU A 223 9.78 1.60 -5.56
C LEU A 223 9.81 1.35 -4.04
N GLY A 224 9.43 2.35 -3.24
CA GLY A 224 9.31 2.23 -1.78
C GLY A 224 8.26 1.21 -1.36
N GLY A 225 7.10 1.19 -2.03
CA GLY A 225 6.05 0.21 -1.81
C GLY A 225 6.51 -1.21 -2.14
N LEU A 226 7.13 -1.41 -3.31
CA LEU A 226 7.67 -2.70 -3.74
C LEU A 226 8.70 -3.25 -2.75
N ALA A 227 9.62 -2.40 -2.29
CA ALA A 227 10.61 -2.75 -1.27
C ALA A 227 9.95 -3.13 0.06
N TRP A 228 8.99 -2.33 0.54
CA TRP A 228 8.25 -2.60 1.78
C TRP A 228 7.52 -3.94 1.73
N GLY A 229 6.77 -4.19 0.64
CA GLY A 229 6.02 -5.43 0.47
C GLY A 229 6.93 -6.66 0.43
N THR A 230 8.06 -6.57 -0.27
CA THR A 230 9.07 -7.64 -0.31
C THR A 230 9.60 -7.93 1.09
N ALA A 231 10.00 -6.90 1.84
CA ALA A 231 10.52 -7.05 3.20
C ALA A 231 9.45 -7.61 4.16
N PHE A 232 8.23 -7.10 4.08
CA PHE A 232 7.09 -7.56 4.88
C PHE A 232 6.81 -9.05 4.64
N ALA A 233 6.78 -9.49 3.38
CA ALA A 233 6.51 -10.88 3.03
C ALA A 233 7.60 -11.83 3.53
N VAL A 234 8.88 -11.45 3.41
CA VAL A 234 10.01 -12.21 3.94
C VAL A 234 9.92 -12.32 5.47
N TRP A 235 9.67 -11.19 6.15
CA TRP A 235 9.48 -11.17 7.60
C TRP A 235 8.32 -12.06 8.05
N LEU A 236 7.15 -11.93 7.41
CA LEU A 236 5.95 -12.67 7.79
C LEU A 236 6.13 -14.18 7.59
N LYS A 237 6.77 -14.61 6.49
CA LYS A 237 7.10 -16.03 6.27
C LYS A 237 7.92 -16.60 7.42
N LYS A 238 9.01 -15.91 7.79
CA LYS A 238 9.90 -16.32 8.89
C LYS A 238 9.17 -16.35 10.24
N GLU A 239 8.34 -15.35 10.50
CA GLU A 239 7.57 -15.25 11.74
C GLU A 239 6.53 -16.39 11.86
N MET A 240 5.85 -16.73 10.77
CA MET A 240 4.89 -17.83 10.74
C MET A 240 5.57 -19.19 10.92
N GLU A 241 6.76 -19.39 10.35
CA GLU A 241 7.58 -20.59 10.58
C GLU A 241 8.03 -20.71 12.04
N ARG A 242 8.53 -19.63 12.63
CA ARG A 242 8.91 -19.58 14.05
C ARG A 242 7.76 -20.00 14.95
N ARG A 243 6.56 -19.46 14.74
CA ARG A 243 5.36 -19.81 15.53
C ARG A 243 4.94 -21.27 15.37
N ARG A 244 5.03 -21.81 14.15
CA ARG A 244 4.74 -23.23 13.89
C ARG A 244 5.70 -24.13 14.67
N GLN A 245 6.99 -23.79 14.70
CA GLN A 245 8.00 -24.52 15.48
C GLN A 245 7.74 -24.42 16.98
N GLU A 246 7.43 -23.24 17.50
CA GLU A 246 7.11 -23.05 18.92
C GLU A 246 5.86 -23.81 19.36
N ARG A 247 4.80 -23.78 18.53
CA ARG A 247 3.57 -24.55 18.79
C ARG A 247 3.87 -26.06 18.81
N ARG A 248 4.68 -26.55 17.86
CA ARG A 248 5.11 -27.96 17.84
C ARG A 248 5.88 -28.34 19.10
N LYS A 249 6.84 -27.51 19.54
CA LYS A 249 7.60 -27.74 20.78
C LYS A 249 6.68 -27.78 22.01
N ARG A 250 5.72 -26.86 22.12
CA ARG A 250 4.74 -26.84 23.22
C ARG A 250 3.88 -28.10 23.24
N LEU A 251 3.36 -28.53 22.09
CA LEU A 251 2.55 -29.75 22.00
C LEU A 251 3.35 -31.00 22.41
N LEU A 252 4.60 -31.09 21.98
CA LEU A 252 5.50 -32.17 22.41
C LEU A 252 5.74 -32.13 23.93
N SER A 253 5.97 -30.95 24.53
CA SER A 253 6.19 -30.84 25.98
C SER A 253 4.95 -31.20 26.84
N VAL A 254 3.75 -31.11 26.27
CA VAL A 254 2.48 -31.46 26.97
C VAL A 254 2.14 -32.93 26.80
N GLY A 255 2.47 -33.55 25.65
CA GLY A 255 2.21 -34.97 25.40
C GLY A 255 3.16 -35.95 26.09
N PHE A 256 4.16 -35.46 26.83
CA PHE A 256 5.08 -36.27 27.65
C PHE A 256 4.76 -36.18 29.17
N ARG A 257 3.56 -35.73 29.54
CA ARG A 257 3.01 -35.81 30.90
C ARG A 257 1.77 -36.69 30.90
#